data_AF-A0A0B5I562-F1
#
_entry.id   AF-A0A0B5I562-F1
#
_cell.length_a   1.000
_cell.length_b   1.000
_cell.length_c   1.000
_cell.angle_alpha   90.00
_cell.angle_beta   90.00
_cell.angle_gamma   90.00
#
_symmetry.space_group_name_H-M   'P 1'
#
loop_
_entity.id
_entity.type
_entity.pdbx_description
1 polymer ?
#
loop_
_entity_poly.entity_id
_entity_poly.type
_entity_poly.pdbx_seq_one_letter_code
_entity_poly.pdbx_strand_id
1 'polypeptide(L)'
;MSLKHAVLAALLEGEASGYDLAKIFDVSVANFWAATPQQLYRELERLAEAGLITARVVEQERRPNKRMFSLTEPGRRDLVAYTSTPPRPSAVRDELMVQVQACDEGDTAAVREFVAQRMETARAKLARYDRLREWMLGGRDEDAYLAEAERIGPYLTLMRGRFFEEENLRWGERALAVLDRRAAARTTAPEAAHRG
;
A
#
# COMPACT_ATOMS: atom_id res chain seq x y z
N MET A 1 -9.40 -11.76 5.15
CA MET A 1 -8.12 -11.49 5.83
C MET A 1 -8.39 -10.36 6.81
N SER A 2 -7.81 -10.35 8.01
CA SER A 2 -8.26 -9.44 9.07
C SER A 2 -7.24 -8.34 9.35
N LEU A 3 -7.75 -7.11 9.47
CA LEU A 3 -7.03 -5.93 9.95
C LEU A 3 -6.27 -6.24 11.26
N LYS A 4 -6.83 -7.13 12.09
CA LYS A 4 -6.20 -7.76 13.26
C LYS A 4 -4.69 -7.98 13.10
N HIS A 5 -4.26 -8.81 12.15
CA HIS A 5 -2.84 -9.19 12.04
C HIS A 5 -1.97 -8.07 11.50
N ALA A 6 -2.53 -7.15 10.70
CA ALA A 6 -1.80 -5.95 10.28
C ALA A 6 -1.52 -5.03 11.49
N VAL A 7 -2.49 -4.87 12.39
CA VAL A 7 -2.32 -4.07 13.62
C VAL A 7 -1.33 -4.74 14.57
N LEU A 8 -1.46 -6.04 14.79
CA LEU A 8 -0.51 -6.78 15.62
C LEU A 8 0.92 -6.70 15.05
N ALA A 9 1.09 -6.86 13.74
CA ALA A 9 2.41 -6.75 13.11
C ALA A 9 3.03 -5.34 13.25
N ALA A 10 2.21 -4.29 13.18
CA ALA A 10 2.67 -2.91 13.38
C ALA A 10 3.17 -2.64 14.82
N LEU A 11 2.59 -3.33 15.81
CA LEU A 11 2.98 -3.23 17.22
C LEU A 11 4.23 -4.06 17.59
N LEU A 12 4.84 -4.76 16.63
CA LEU A 12 6.14 -5.43 16.85
C LEU A 12 7.30 -4.43 16.99
N GLU A 13 7.16 -3.20 16.50
CA GLU A 13 8.15 -2.12 16.68
C GLU A 13 8.19 -1.57 18.11
N GLY A 14 7.21 -1.94 18.93
CA GLY A 14 7.04 -1.44 20.27
C GLY A 14 5.66 -0.84 20.48
N GLU A 15 5.50 -0.15 21.60
CA GLU A 15 4.25 0.51 21.91
C GLU A 15 4.00 1.74 21.02
N ALA A 16 2.74 1.95 20.65
CA ALA A 16 2.33 3.07 19.80
C ALA A 16 0.94 3.56 20.20
N SER A 17 0.62 4.85 20.02
CA SER A 17 -0.80 5.23 20.09
C SER A 17 -1.53 4.87 18.81
N GLY A 18 -2.86 4.92 18.88
CA GLY A 18 -3.68 4.84 17.67
C GLY A 18 -3.36 5.92 16.62
N TYR A 19 -2.87 7.09 17.04
CA TYR A 19 -2.40 8.12 16.11
C TYR A 19 -1.08 7.75 15.43
N ASP A 20 -0.12 7.22 16.20
CA ASP A 20 1.15 6.75 15.64
C ASP A 20 0.92 5.57 14.69
N LEU A 21 0.05 4.64 15.08
CA LEU A 21 -0.38 3.53 14.23
C LEU A 21 -1.10 4.02 12.97
N ALA A 22 -1.96 5.02 13.05
CA ALA A 22 -2.62 5.58 11.86
C ALA A 22 -1.58 6.13 10.86
N LYS A 23 -0.50 6.76 11.35
CA LYS A 23 0.61 7.20 10.49
C LYS A 23 1.37 6.01 9.89
N ILE A 24 1.69 4.99 10.68
CA ILE A 24 2.35 3.77 10.18
C ILE A 24 1.49 3.10 9.11
N PHE A 25 0.17 3.06 9.33
CA PHE A 25 -0.77 2.50 8.39
C PHE A 25 -0.81 3.28 7.09
N ASP A 26 -0.79 4.59 7.15
CA ASP A 26 -0.78 5.43 5.96
C ASP A 26 0.55 5.32 5.19
N VAL A 27 1.69 5.16 5.87
CA VAL A 27 3.04 5.19 5.25
C VAL A 27 3.54 3.84 4.77
N SER A 28 3.42 2.80 5.59
CA SER A 28 4.10 1.52 5.39
C SER A 28 3.12 0.39 5.10
N VAL A 29 2.06 0.28 5.90
CA VAL A 29 1.10 -0.85 5.79
C VAL A 29 0.12 -0.65 4.63
N ALA A 30 -0.21 0.59 4.26
CA ALA A 30 -1.11 0.92 3.14
C ALA A 30 -0.71 0.27 1.81
N ASN A 31 0.57 -0.10 1.67
CA ASN A 31 1.13 -0.73 0.47
C ASN A 31 0.52 -2.11 0.21
N PHE A 32 0.10 -2.82 1.27
CA PHE A 32 -0.43 -4.17 1.17
C PHE A 32 -1.72 -4.38 1.96
N TRP A 33 -2.12 -3.41 2.78
CA TRP A 33 -3.34 -3.46 3.57
C TRP A 33 -3.96 -2.08 3.77
N ALA A 34 -5.04 -1.80 3.04
CA ALA A 34 -5.80 -0.56 3.21
C ALA A 34 -6.73 -0.66 4.41
N ALA A 35 -6.68 0.34 5.29
CA ALA A 35 -7.61 0.50 6.40
C ALA A 35 -7.84 1.98 6.66
N THR A 36 -9.08 2.39 6.90
CA THR A 36 -9.36 3.75 7.35
C THR A 36 -8.94 3.92 8.81
N PRO A 37 -8.64 5.16 9.26
CA PRO A 37 -8.38 5.41 10.68
C PRO A 37 -9.50 4.88 11.57
N GLN A 38 -10.76 5.03 11.17
CA GLN A 38 -11.91 4.54 11.92
C GLN A 38 -11.92 3.02 12.05
N GLN A 39 -11.54 2.28 11.00
CA GLN A 39 -11.38 0.82 11.07
C GLN A 39 -10.25 0.43 12.01
N LEU A 40 -9.11 1.14 11.95
CA LEU A 40 -7.97 0.91 12.85
C LEU A 40 -8.35 1.10 14.32
N TYR A 41 -9.01 2.21 14.68
CA TYR A 41 -9.41 2.46 16.07
C TYR A 41 -10.38 1.41 16.60
N ARG A 42 -11.38 1.01 15.79
CA ARG A 42 -12.31 -0.07 16.17
C ARG A 42 -11.59 -1.41 16.36
N GLU A 43 -10.59 -1.70 15.53
CA GLU A 43 -9.82 -2.94 15.66
C GLU A 43 -8.92 -2.92 16.90
N LEU A 44 -8.36 -1.77 17.28
CA LEU A 44 -7.60 -1.62 18.52
C LEU A 44 -8.45 -1.92 19.76
N GLU A 45 -9.70 -1.47 19.79
CA GLU A 45 -10.64 -1.78 20.88
C GLU A 45 -10.90 -3.29 20.96
N ARG A 46 -11.23 -3.92 19.83
CA ARG A 46 -11.47 -5.39 19.78
C ARG A 46 -10.25 -6.20 20.19
N LEU A 47 -9.06 -5.81 19.76
CA LEU A 47 -7.81 -6.47 20.11
C LEU A 47 -7.52 -6.36 21.62
N ALA A 48 -7.84 -5.21 22.22
CA ALA A 48 -7.68 -4.99 23.65
C ALA A 48 -8.68 -5.83 24.46
N GLU A 49 -9.95 -5.85 24.04
CA GLU A 49 -11.00 -6.71 24.62
C GLU A 49 -10.64 -8.20 24.52
N ALA A 50 -10.01 -8.61 23.42
CA ALA A 50 -9.53 -9.99 23.21
C ALA A 50 -8.22 -10.31 23.96
N GLY A 51 -7.63 -9.35 24.69
CA GLY A 51 -6.38 -9.54 25.43
C GLY A 51 -5.13 -9.73 24.54
N LEU A 52 -5.22 -9.41 23.25
CA LEU A 52 -4.10 -9.53 22.29
C LEU A 52 -3.19 -8.30 22.31
N ILE A 53 -3.71 -7.17 22.79
CA ILE A 53 -2.94 -5.96 23.10
C ILE A 53 -3.37 -5.43 24.46
N THR A 54 -2.50 -4.68 25.12
CA THR A 54 -2.83 -3.88 26.30
C THR A 54 -2.93 -2.41 25.91
N ALA A 55 -3.74 -1.65 26.64
CA ALA A 55 -3.84 -0.20 26.51
C ALA A 55 -3.50 0.46 27.84
N ARG A 56 -2.50 1.36 27.86
CA ARG A 56 -2.19 2.20 29.01
C ARG A 56 -2.47 3.66 28.67
N VAL A 57 -3.01 4.41 29.63
CA VAL A 57 -3.25 5.85 29.47
C VAL A 57 -1.99 6.60 29.92
N VAL A 58 -1.52 7.51 29.06
CA VAL A 58 -0.47 8.48 29.39
C VAL A 58 -1.12 9.82 29.56
N GLU A 59 -1.08 10.33 30.80
CA GLU A 59 -1.57 11.66 31.13
C GLU A 59 -0.69 12.73 30.49
N GLN A 60 -1.31 13.78 29.96
CA GLN A 60 -0.62 14.89 29.33
C GLN A 60 -1.16 16.21 29.88
N GLU A 61 -0.28 17.11 30.33
CA GLU A 61 -0.70 18.35 31.00
C GLU A 61 -1.38 19.36 30.07
N ARG A 62 -0.97 19.42 28.79
CA ARG A 62 -1.40 20.45 27.82
C ARG A 62 -2.08 19.87 26.58
N ARG A 63 -2.35 18.57 26.57
CA ARG A 63 -2.91 17.82 25.43
C ARG A 63 -3.86 16.73 25.94
N PRO A 64 -4.79 16.22 25.12
CA PRO A 64 -5.60 15.08 25.50
C PRO A 64 -4.73 13.86 25.85
N ASN A 65 -5.14 13.10 26.87
CA ASN A 65 -4.45 11.88 27.29
C ASN A 65 -4.25 10.92 26.11
N LYS A 66 -3.06 10.32 26.02
CA LYS A 66 -2.69 9.41 24.93
C LYS A 66 -2.86 7.97 25.40
N ARG A 67 -3.65 7.18 24.66
CA ARG A 67 -3.69 5.72 24.84
C ARG A 67 -2.51 5.10 24.08
N MET A 68 -1.62 4.43 24.79
CA MET A 68 -0.52 3.66 24.24
C MET A 68 -0.92 2.20 24.21
N PHE A 69 -0.74 1.56 23.06
CA PHE A 69 -1.04 0.15 22.85
C PHE A 69 0.25 -0.65 22.74
N SER A 70 0.29 -1.83 23.34
CA SER A 70 1.44 -2.74 23.26
C SER A 70 0.96 -4.17 23.06
N LEU A 71 1.75 -4.96 22.33
CA LEU A 71 1.44 -6.37 22.12
C LEU A 71 1.54 -7.17 23.43
N THR A 72 0.58 -8.07 23.65
CA THR A 72 0.68 -9.06 24.74
C THR A 72 1.33 -10.34 24.25
N GLU A 73 1.70 -11.20 25.21
CA GLU A 73 2.23 -12.53 24.92
C GLU A 73 1.21 -13.42 24.14
N PRO A 74 -0.10 -13.44 24.48
CA PRO A 74 -1.13 -13.97 23.58
C PRO A 74 -1.13 -13.38 22.17
N GLY A 75 -0.99 -12.06 22.03
CA GLY A 75 -0.89 -11.39 20.73
C GLY A 75 0.33 -11.85 19.91
N ARG A 76 1.47 -12.10 20.57
CA ARG A 76 2.68 -12.62 19.90
C ARG A 76 2.45 -14.02 19.37
N ARG A 77 1.88 -14.91 20.19
CA ARG A 77 1.56 -16.28 19.78
C ARG A 77 0.55 -16.32 18.63
N ASP A 78 -0.44 -15.44 18.65
CA ASP A 78 -1.43 -15.30 17.57
C ASP A 78 -0.76 -14.95 16.23
N LEU A 79 0.19 -14.00 16.24
CA LEU A 79 0.98 -13.66 15.06
C LEU A 79 1.83 -14.84 14.55
N VAL A 80 2.49 -15.59 15.46
CA VAL A 80 3.29 -16.77 15.08
C VAL A 80 2.43 -17.84 14.41
N ALA A 81 1.23 -18.08 14.94
CA ALA A 81 0.28 -18.99 14.32
C ALA A 81 -0.18 -18.48 12.94
N TYR A 82 -0.40 -17.17 12.81
CA TYR A 82 -0.80 -16.55 11.56
C TYR A 82 0.27 -16.70 10.47
N THR A 83 1.54 -16.45 10.77
CA THR A 83 2.64 -16.58 9.79
C THR A 83 2.94 -18.02 9.40
N SER A 84 2.43 -18.99 10.15
CA SER A 84 2.54 -20.42 9.84
C SER A 84 1.37 -20.94 8.99
N THR A 85 0.40 -20.07 8.66
CA THR A 85 -0.77 -20.42 7.86
C THR A 85 -0.60 -19.87 6.44
N PRO A 86 -0.78 -20.70 5.38
CA PRO A 86 -0.73 -20.21 4.00
C PRO A 86 -1.70 -19.05 3.76
N PRO A 87 -1.25 -17.92 3.19
CA PRO A 87 -2.14 -16.83 2.86
C PRO A 87 -3.09 -17.26 1.75
N ARG A 88 -4.30 -16.68 1.74
CA ARG A 88 -5.18 -16.82 0.58
C ARG A 88 -4.56 -16.13 -0.63
N PRO A 89 -4.70 -16.70 -1.84
CA PRO A 89 -4.26 -16.02 -3.06
C PRO A 89 -4.87 -14.61 -3.16
N SER A 90 -4.04 -13.64 -3.52
CA SER A 90 -4.50 -12.28 -3.78
C SER A 90 -5.36 -12.24 -5.03
N ALA A 91 -6.57 -11.67 -4.92
CA ALA A 91 -7.42 -11.40 -6.07
C ALA A 91 -7.17 -9.95 -6.56
N VAL A 92 -6.78 -9.80 -7.81
CA VAL A 92 -6.64 -8.47 -8.44
C VAL A 92 -8.02 -7.97 -8.84
N ARG A 93 -8.41 -6.79 -8.33
CA ARG A 93 -9.63 -6.08 -8.70
C ARG A 93 -9.23 -4.66 -9.10
N ASP A 94 -9.07 -4.42 -10.39
CA ASP A 94 -8.66 -3.12 -10.93
C ASP A 94 -9.63 -2.68 -12.03
N GLU A 95 -10.44 -1.67 -11.72
CA GLU A 95 -11.43 -1.11 -12.65
C GLU A 95 -10.77 -0.48 -13.88
N LEU A 96 -9.58 0.10 -13.72
CA LEU A 96 -8.83 0.67 -14.85
C LEU A 96 -8.46 -0.41 -15.86
N MET A 97 -8.15 -1.63 -15.41
CA MET A 97 -7.84 -2.73 -16.35
C MET A 97 -9.06 -3.14 -17.17
N VAL A 98 -10.27 -3.11 -16.58
CA VAL A 98 -11.52 -3.35 -17.30
C VAL A 98 -11.76 -2.25 -18.34
N GLN A 99 -11.52 -0.99 -17.98
CA GLN A 99 -11.62 0.14 -18.90
C GLN A 99 -10.60 0.04 -20.04
N VAL A 100 -9.36 -0.33 -19.75
CA VAL A 100 -8.31 -0.57 -20.77
C VAL A 100 -8.72 -1.71 -21.70
N GLN A 101 -9.27 -2.81 -21.17
CA GLN A 101 -9.75 -3.91 -22.00
C GLN A 101 -10.87 -3.47 -22.97
N ALA A 102 -11.73 -2.53 -22.57
CA ALA A 102 -12.83 -2.03 -23.37
C ALA A 102 -12.49 -0.80 -24.23
N CYS A 103 -11.25 -0.28 -24.15
CA CYS A 103 -10.93 1.06 -24.65
C CYS A 103 -11.07 1.25 -26.17
N ASP A 104 -10.96 0.18 -26.96
CA ASP A 104 -11.09 0.25 -28.42
C ASP A 104 -12.53 0.53 -28.88
N GLU A 105 -13.53 0.07 -28.10
CA GLU A 105 -14.97 0.26 -28.31
C GLU A 105 -15.55 1.42 -27.45
N GLY A 106 -14.82 1.83 -26.42
CA GLY A 106 -15.19 2.89 -25.49
C GLY A 106 -14.48 4.22 -25.77
N ASP A 107 -14.39 5.05 -24.73
CA ASP A 107 -13.67 6.32 -24.78
C ASP A 107 -12.17 6.12 -24.55
N THR A 108 -11.43 5.95 -25.65
CA THR A 108 -9.96 5.78 -25.60
C THR A 108 -9.25 7.00 -24.99
N ALA A 109 -9.77 8.21 -25.19
CA ALA A 109 -9.15 9.43 -24.68
C ALA A 109 -9.27 9.52 -23.16
N ALA A 110 -10.45 9.23 -22.62
CA ALA A 110 -10.66 9.15 -21.17
C ALA A 110 -9.78 8.06 -20.53
N VAL A 111 -9.71 6.86 -21.14
CA VAL A 111 -8.84 5.78 -20.63
C VAL A 111 -7.38 6.21 -20.57
N ARG A 112 -6.89 6.89 -21.62
CA ARG A 112 -5.54 7.45 -21.65
C ARG A 112 -5.31 8.40 -20.47
N GLU A 113 -6.26 9.30 -20.17
CA GLU A 113 -6.16 10.21 -19.02
C GLU A 113 -6.12 9.45 -17.69
N PHE A 114 -6.92 8.39 -17.53
CA PHE A 114 -6.90 7.56 -16.32
C PHE A 114 -5.57 6.81 -16.14
N VAL A 115 -4.96 6.33 -17.22
CA VAL A 115 -3.60 5.76 -17.18
C VAL A 115 -2.58 6.81 -16.73
N ALA A 116 -2.64 8.02 -17.28
CA ALA A 116 -1.76 9.11 -16.86
C ALA A 116 -1.93 9.47 -15.38
N GLN A 117 -3.17 9.54 -14.88
CA GLN A 117 -3.47 9.79 -13.45
C GLN A 117 -2.95 8.67 -12.55
N ARG A 118 -3.05 7.40 -12.98
CA ARG A 118 -2.46 6.26 -12.26
C ARG A 118 -0.95 6.40 -12.17
N MET A 119 -0.27 6.85 -13.24
CA MET A 119 1.16 7.08 -13.22
C MET A 119 1.55 8.22 -12.26
N GLU A 120 0.83 9.34 -12.23
CA GLU A 120 1.11 10.41 -11.25
C GLU A 120 0.97 9.90 -9.81
N THR A 121 -0.05 9.11 -9.54
CA THR A 121 -0.24 8.48 -8.23
C THR A 121 0.92 7.53 -7.89
N ALA A 122 1.37 6.73 -8.85
CA ALA A 122 2.50 5.82 -8.68
C ALA A 122 3.81 6.57 -8.40
N ARG A 123 4.09 7.69 -9.11
CA ARG A 123 5.26 8.54 -8.83
C ARG A 123 5.24 9.12 -7.42
N ALA A 124 4.09 9.64 -6.99
CA ALA A 124 3.94 10.20 -5.65
C ALA A 124 4.19 9.16 -4.55
N LYS A 125 3.68 7.94 -4.74
CA LYS A 125 3.94 6.81 -3.83
C LYS A 125 5.39 6.37 -3.85
N LEU A 126 6.00 6.22 -5.02
CA LEU A 126 7.39 5.81 -5.15
C LEU A 126 8.32 6.79 -4.42
N ALA A 127 8.12 8.10 -4.60
CA ALA A 127 8.88 9.13 -3.89
C ALA A 127 8.71 9.03 -2.35
N ARG A 128 7.54 8.62 -1.87
CA ARG A 128 7.31 8.36 -0.43
C ARG A 128 8.07 7.13 0.04
N TYR A 129 8.06 6.06 -0.75
CA TYR A 129 8.78 4.83 -0.45
C TYR A 129 10.28 5.01 -0.46
N ASP A 130 10.81 5.84 -1.36
CA ASP A 130 12.24 6.15 -1.42
C ASP A 130 12.68 6.89 -0.15
N ARG A 131 11.91 7.87 0.33
CA ARG A 131 12.19 8.53 1.62
C ARG A 131 12.13 7.56 2.80
N LEU A 132 11.17 6.63 2.81
CA LEU A 132 11.10 5.62 3.87
C LEU A 132 12.29 4.66 3.78
N ARG A 133 12.69 4.24 2.58
CA ARG A 133 13.85 3.38 2.35
C ARG A 133 15.11 4.05 2.87
N GLU A 134 15.36 5.30 2.51
CA GLU A 134 16.50 6.08 3.00
C GLU A 134 16.53 6.14 4.54
N TRP A 135 15.38 6.42 5.16
CA TRP A 135 15.26 6.44 6.60
C TRP A 135 15.57 5.07 7.24
N MET A 136 15.06 3.96 6.67
CA MET A 136 15.32 2.61 7.18
C MET A 136 16.78 2.21 7.05
N LEU A 137 17.41 2.52 5.91
CA LEU A 137 18.81 2.20 5.66
C LEU A 137 19.73 2.97 6.62
N GLY A 138 19.37 4.21 6.97
CA GLY A 138 20.12 5.01 7.94
C GLY A 138 21.57 5.28 7.49
N GLY A 139 21.79 5.41 6.18
CA GLY A 139 23.09 5.60 5.56
C GLY A 139 23.89 4.30 5.30
N ARG A 140 23.36 3.14 5.66
CA ARG A 140 23.93 1.85 5.27
C ARG A 140 23.65 1.52 3.81
N ASP A 141 24.53 0.74 3.22
CA ASP A 141 24.24 0.04 1.97
C ASP A 141 23.08 -0.96 2.15
N GLU A 142 22.34 -1.22 1.07
CA GLU A 142 21.19 -2.11 1.11
C GLU A 142 21.59 -3.56 1.45
N ASP A 143 22.66 -4.09 0.85
CA ASP A 143 23.09 -5.47 1.12
C ASP A 143 23.54 -5.63 2.58
N ALA A 144 24.24 -4.63 3.11
CA ALA A 144 24.61 -4.57 4.52
C ALA A 144 23.37 -4.51 5.43
N TYR A 145 22.39 -3.67 5.11
CA TYR A 145 21.13 -3.60 5.86
C TYR A 145 20.39 -4.95 5.85
N LEU A 146 20.29 -5.59 4.68
CA LEU A 146 19.61 -6.87 4.51
C LEU A 146 20.28 -8.00 5.31
N ALA A 147 21.61 -7.96 5.45
CA ALA A 147 22.37 -8.95 6.21
C ALA A 147 22.28 -8.77 7.73
N GLU A 148 22.15 -7.53 8.21
CA GLU A 148 22.33 -7.18 9.63
C GLU A 148 21.02 -6.84 10.36
N ALA A 149 19.97 -6.46 9.64
CA ALA A 149 18.74 -5.99 10.28
C ALA A 149 18.04 -7.10 11.06
N GLU A 150 17.86 -6.89 12.37
CA GLU A 150 17.11 -7.79 13.25
C GLU A 150 15.66 -8.00 12.76
N ARG A 151 15.05 -6.95 12.19
CA ARG A 151 13.68 -6.97 11.68
C ARG A 151 13.61 -6.60 10.20
N ILE A 152 13.68 -7.63 9.36
CA ILE A 152 13.72 -7.47 7.90
C ILE A 152 12.34 -7.30 7.24
N GLY A 153 11.27 -7.80 7.86
CA GLY A 153 9.91 -7.83 7.28
C GLY A 153 9.37 -6.48 6.78
N PRO A 154 9.48 -5.37 7.55
CA PRO A 154 9.06 -4.05 7.08
C PRO A 154 9.78 -3.59 5.81
N TYR A 155 11.08 -3.94 5.66
CA TYR A 155 11.85 -3.58 4.48
C TYR A 155 11.42 -4.38 3.26
N LEU A 156 11.19 -5.69 3.41
CA LEU A 156 10.72 -6.54 2.32
C LEU A 156 9.33 -6.12 1.80
N THR A 157 8.44 -5.67 2.68
CA THR A 157 7.13 -5.16 2.26
C THR A 157 7.21 -3.78 1.60
N LEU A 158 8.12 -2.91 2.06
CA LEU A 158 8.46 -1.66 1.36
C LEU A 158 9.02 -1.93 -0.04
N MET A 159 10.00 -2.82 -0.16
CA MET A 159 10.61 -3.24 -1.43
C MET A 159 9.55 -3.74 -2.41
N ARG A 160 8.62 -4.60 -1.95
CA ARG A 160 7.49 -5.08 -2.77
C ARG A 160 6.58 -3.95 -3.26
N GLY A 161 6.35 -2.93 -2.43
CA GLY A 161 5.58 -1.74 -2.78
C GLY A 161 6.28 -0.89 -3.84
N ARG A 162 7.60 -0.69 -3.71
CA ARG A 162 8.40 0.01 -4.73
C ARG A 162 8.32 -0.70 -6.08
N PHE A 163 8.59 -2.01 -6.11
CA PHE A 163 8.49 -2.80 -7.35
C PHE A 163 7.11 -2.72 -7.99
N PHE A 164 6.04 -2.64 -7.18
CA PHE A 164 4.69 -2.48 -7.71
C PHE A 164 4.50 -1.14 -8.44
N GLU A 165 4.94 -0.04 -7.83
CA GLU A 165 4.74 1.28 -8.41
C GLU A 165 5.71 1.53 -9.57
N GLU A 166 6.94 1.00 -9.52
CA GLU A 166 7.86 0.97 -10.67
C GLU A 166 7.22 0.23 -11.87
N GLU A 167 6.53 -0.90 -11.62
CA GLU A 167 5.80 -1.61 -12.67
C GLU A 167 4.63 -0.80 -13.23
N ASN A 168 3.87 -0.12 -12.37
CA ASN A 168 2.77 0.75 -12.82
C ASN A 168 3.28 1.85 -13.75
N LEU A 169 4.45 2.43 -13.46
CA LEU A 169 5.08 3.42 -14.33
C LEU A 169 5.51 2.80 -15.66
N ARG A 170 6.23 1.68 -15.63
CA ARG A 170 6.70 0.99 -16.83
C ARG A 170 5.56 0.56 -17.75
N TRP A 171 4.50 -0.02 -17.16
CA TRP A 171 3.30 -0.39 -17.90
C TRP A 171 2.59 0.85 -18.46
N GLY A 172 2.40 1.88 -17.64
CA GLY A 172 1.71 3.11 -18.03
C GLY A 172 2.37 3.82 -19.21
N GLU A 173 3.71 3.95 -19.20
CA GLU A 173 4.48 4.50 -20.31
C GLU A 173 4.21 3.75 -21.62
N ARG A 174 4.25 2.41 -21.55
CA ARG A 174 4.02 1.56 -22.71
C ARG A 174 2.56 1.66 -23.19
N ALA A 175 1.60 1.68 -22.28
CA ALA A 175 0.19 1.79 -22.60
C ALA A 175 -0.11 3.14 -23.29
N LEU A 176 0.33 4.25 -22.71
CA LEU A 176 0.15 5.58 -23.29
C LEU A 176 0.78 5.68 -24.68
N ALA A 177 2.00 5.17 -24.86
CA ALA A 177 2.66 5.17 -26.17
C ALA A 177 1.90 4.35 -27.24
N VAL A 178 1.16 3.30 -26.84
CA VAL A 178 0.29 2.54 -27.77
C VAL A 178 -0.98 3.31 -28.08
N LEU A 179 -1.65 3.87 -27.06
CA LEU A 179 -2.87 4.65 -27.22
C LEU A 179 -2.65 5.88 -28.09
N ASP A 180 -1.55 6.61 -27.88
CA ASP A 180 -1.18 7.80 -28.66
C ASP A 180 -0.94 7.47 -30.14
N ARG A 181 -0.24 6.37 -30.42
CA ARG A 181 -0.02 5.91 -31.80
C ARG A 181 -1.32 5.51 -32.49
N ARG A 182 -2.22 4.83 -31.77
CA ARG A 182 -3.53 4.43 -32.33
C ARG A 182 -4.44 5.63 -32.58
N ALA A 183 -4.43 6.63 -31.69
CA ALA A 183 -5.16 7.87 -31.89
C ALA A 183 -4.67 8.61 -33.15
N ALA A 184 -3.36 8.76 -33.32
CA ALA A 184 -2.77 9.39 -34.51
C ALA A 184 -3.10 8.65 -35.81
N ALA A 185 -3.11 7.31 -35.79
CA ALA A 185 -3.49 6.49 -36.94
C ALA A 185 -4.98 6.65 -37.32
N ARG A 186 -5.88 6.79 -36.34
CA ARG A 186 -7.32 7.03 -36.59
C ARG A 186 -7.56 8.42 -37.17
N THR A 187 -6.79 9.44 -36.79
CA THR A 187 -6.89 10.80 -37.36
C THR A 187 -6.34 10.91 -38.79
N THR A 188 -5.40 10.05 -39.17
CA THR A 188 -4.75 10.07 -40.49
C THR A 188 -5.42 9.16 -41.53
N ALA A 189 -6.35 8.29 -41.10
CA ALA A 189 -7.18 7.51 -42.01
C ALA A 189 -8.21 8.44 -42.71
N PRO A 190 -8.23 8.53 -44.05
CA PRO A 190 -9.28 9.27 -44.75
C PRO A 190 -10.64 8.61 -44.49
N GLU A 191 -11.72 9.41 -44.47
CA GLU A 191 -13.12 8.95 -44.47
C GLU A 191 -13.42 8.07 -45.70
N ALA A 192 -12.93 6.84 -45.70
CA ALA A 192 -13.27 5.84 -46.70
C ALA A 192 -14.50 5.07 -46.23
N ALA A 193 -15.68 5.69 -46.33
CA ALA A 193 -16.97 5.05 -46.66
C ALA A 193 -18.17 6.00 -46.42
N HIS A 194 -18.28 7.04 -47.25
CA HIS A 194 -19.59 7.52 -47.69
C HIS A 194 -19.72 7.22 -49.18
N ARG A 195 -20.03 5.97 -49.50
CA ARG A 195 -20.65 5.53 -50.78
C ARG A 195 -20.88 4.02 -50.75
N GLY A 196 -22.15 3.63 -50.85
CA GLY A 196 -22.65 2.27 -50.97
C GLY A 196 -24.10 2.21 -50.55
#